data_AF-A0A956FPR7-F1
#
_entry.id   AF-A0A956FPR7-F1
#
_cell.length_a   1.000
_cell.length_b   1.000
_cell.length_c   1.000
_cell.angle_alpha   90.00
_cell.angle_beta   90.00
_cell.angle_gamma   90.00
#
_symmetry.space_group_name_H-M   'P 1'
#
loop_
_entity.id
_entity.type
_entity.pdbx_description
1 polymer ?
#
loop_
_entity_poly.entity_id
_entity_poly.type
_entity_poly.pdbx_seq_one_letter_code
_entity_poly.pdbx_strand_id
1 'polypeptide(L)'
;MPKLPTPPADHPQRMQRVRRCVDGLSLGDAFGERFFVPPGEAVAAILRRELPSAPWRYTDDTVMAIAIAEVLDRFGAVIPDHLARAFASRFTAEPDRGYGGGAFTLLRSLALGAPWAEAAAALFDGQGSMGNGGAMRAAPVGAYFAGDPEAIVAHAQRSAAVTHAHPEGQAGAVAVALAAGWAALVGAGARPTAGLFEHVLSAMTTSRTRDRIAEAARLAPETRVDEAAAALGSGQQVLAEDTVPFALWAASRHLDDFEEAMWATALGLGDRDTTCAIVGGIVALAAPTAALPARWIAAREPLPSWG
;
A
#
# COMPACT_ATOMS: atom_id res chain seq x y z
N MET A 1 -31.17 -7.00 -5.84
CA MET A 1 -29.80 -6.66 -5.38
C MET A 1 -29.48 -7.49 -4.15
N PRO A 2 -28.29 -8.10 -4.04
CA PRO A 2 -27.89 -8.79 -2.81
C PRO A 2 -27.92 -7.80 -1.63
N LYS A 3 -28.31 -8.29 -0.45
CA LYS A 3 -28.34 -7.49 0.77
C LYS A 3 -26.91 -7.04 1.10
N LEU A 4 -26.70 -5.73 1.24
CA LEU A 4 -25.40 -5.21 1.64
C LEU A 4 -25.05 -5.70 3.06
N PRO A 5 -23.78 -6.04 3.32
CA PRO A 5 -23.36 -6.45 4.65
C PRO A 5 -23.56 -5.29 5.64
N THR A 6 -23.85 -5.65 6.89
CA THR A 6 -23.89 -4.72 8.01
C THR A 6 -22.54 -4.78 8.72
N PRO A 7 -21.94 -3.64 9.08
CA PRO A 7 -20.70 -3.64 9.84
C PRO A 7 -20.81 -4.47 11.14
N PRO A 8 -19.74 -5.20 11.53
CA PRO A 8 -19.73 -6.00 12.75
C PRO A 8 -19.71 -5.13 14.01
N ALA A 9 -19.93 -5.75 15.18
CA ALA A 9 -19.96 -5.02 16.46
C ALA A 9 -18.64 -4.32 16.82
N ASP A 10 -17.50 -4.87 16.39
CA ASP A 10 -16.15 -4.32 16.59
C ASP A 10 -15.73 -3.34 15.47
N HIS A 11 -16.67 -2.90 14.63
CA HIS A 11 -16.41 -1.99 13.51
C HIS A 11 -15.67 -0.70 13.91
N PRO A 12 -16.03 0.00 15.02
CA PRO A 12 -15.28 1.20 15.44
C PRO A 12 -13.79 0.92 15.71
N GLN A 13 -13.46 -0.22 16.31
CA GLN A 13 -12.08 -0.62 16.59
C GLN A 13 -11.33 -0.98 15.30
N ARG A 14 -12.00 -1.64 14.35
CA ARG A 14 -11.42 -1.90 13.02
C ARG A 14 -11.11 -0.59 12.30
N MET A 15 -12.02 0.39 12.33
CA MET A 15 -11.82 1.68 11.69
C MET A 15 -10.74 2.54 12.36
N GLN A 16 -10.49 2.40 13.67
CA GLN A 16 -9.33 3.03 14.31
C GLN A 16 -8.00 2.52 13.71
N ARG A 17 -7.89 1.21 13.46
CA ARG A 17 -6.71 0.65 12.77
C ARG A 17 -6.61 1.15 11.34
N VAL A 18 -7.72 1.22 10.62
CA VAL A 18 -7.76 1.77 9.25
C VAL A 18 -7.28 3.22 9.21
N ARG A 19 -7.77 4.09 10.09
CA ARG A 19 -7.31 5.50 10.18
C ARG A 19 -5.82 5.59 10.43
N ARG A 20 -5.32 4.82 11.39
CA ARG A 20 -3.90 4.74 11.71
C ARG A 20 -3.05 4.28 10.52
N CYS A 21 -3.52 3.27 9.80
CA CYS A 21 -2.90 2.77 8.58
C CYS A 21 -2.87 3.83 7.48
N VAL A 22 -3.99 4.52 7.22
CA VAL A 22 -4.07 5.59 6.22
C VAL A 22 -3.16 6.76 6.58
N ASP A 23 -3.03 7.12 7.87
CA ASP A 23 -2.08 8.15 8.32
C ASP A 23 -0.64 7.76 8.00
N GLY A 24 -0.24 6.52 8.29
CA GLY A 24 1.09 6.02 7.98
C GLY A 24 1.37 5.92 6.48
N LEU A 25 0.43 5.34 5.72
CA LEU A 25 0.50 5.19 4.28
C LEU A 25 0.66 6.54 3.60
N SER A 26 -0.18 7.51 3.94
CA SER A 26 -0.14 8.82 3.30
C SER A 26 1.04 9.67 3.70
N LEU A 27 1.60 9.44 4.89
CA LEU A 27 2.86 10.05 5.28
C LEU A 27 4.04 9.46 4.52
N GLY A 28 4.04 8.14 4.31
CA GLY A 28 5.04 7.44 3.51
C GLY A 28 5.01 7.82 2.04
N ASP A 29 3.83 7.81 1.42
CA ASP A 29 3.56 8.33 0.07
C ASP A 29 4.15 9.74 -0.09
N ALA A 30 3.64 10.70 0.69
CA ALA A 30 4.02 12.10 0.54
C ALA A 30 5.50 12.34 0.82
N PHE A 31 6.13 11.55 1.70
CA PHE A 31 7.56 11.59 1.95
C PHE A 31 8.36 11.03 0.77
N GLY A 32 8.00 9.84 0.27
CA GLY A 32 8.67 9.16 -0.84
C GLY A 32 8.63 9.96 -2.13
N GLU A 33 7.50 10.63 -2.39
CA GLU A 33 7.30 11.53 -3.53
C GLU A 33 8.35 12.65 -3.59
N ARG A 34 8.85 13.10 -2.44
CA ARG A 34 9.83 14.19 -2.39
C ARG A 34 11.21 13.82 -2.92
N PHE A 35 11.47 12.54 -3.12
CA PHE A 35 12.76 12.05 -3.57
C PHE A 35 12.80 11.73 -5.07
N PHE A 36 11.78 12.12 -5.86
CA PHE A 36 11.81 12.10 -7.34
C PHE A 36 12.70 13.23 -7.90
N VAL A 37 13.96 13.21 -7.46
CA VAL A 37 15.06 14.08 -7.89
C VAL A 37 16.19 13.20 -8.46
N PRO A 38 17.26 13.75 -9.05
CA PRO A 38 18.37 12.94 -9.54
C PRO A 38 18.89 11.97 -8.44
N PRO A 39 19.16 10.68 -8.76
CA PRO A 39 19.49 9.67 -7.74
C PRO A 39 20.61 10.06 -6.78
N GLY A 40 21.67 10.72 -7.26
CA GLY A 40 22.77 11.18 -6.40
C GLY A 40 22.35 12.25 -5.39
N GLU A 41 21.44 13.14 -5.78
CA GLU A 41 20.88 14.16 -4.88
C GLU A 41 19.96 13.53 -3.84
N ALA A 42 19.09 12.60 -4.25
CA ALA A 42 18.22 11.86 -3.34
C ALA A 42 19.04 11.10 -2.29
N VAL A 43 20.02 10.30 -2.72
CA VAL A 43 20.90 9.53 -1.83
C VAL A 43 21.65 10.46 -0.86
N ALA A 44 22.20 11.57 -1.35
CA ALA A 44 22.92 12.52 -0.50
C ALA A 44 22.02 13.18 0.56
N ALA A 45 20.76 13.52 0.21
CA ALA A 45 19.80 14.07 1.17
C ALA A 45 19.36 13.02 2.20
N ILE A 46 19.06 11.79 1.76
CA ILE A 46 18.64 10.68 2.63
C ILE A 46 19.73 10.32 3.64
N LEU A 47 20.98 10.17 3.18
CA LEU A 47 22.11 9.85 4.07
C LEU A 47 22.40 10.97 5.08
N ARG A 48 22.11 12.22 4.74
CA ARG A 48 22.21 13.38 5.65
C ARG A 48 20.96 13.58 6.52
N ARG A 49 19.91 12.76 6.34
CA ARG A 49 18.59 12.91 7.00
C ARG A 49 17.99 14.30 6.77
N GLU A 50 18.20 14.85 5.58
CA GLU A 50 17.70 16.17 5.20
C GLU A 50 16.22 16.07 4.81
N LEU A 51 15.35 16.64 5.64
CA LEU A 51 13.91 16.66 5.36
C LEU A 51 13.60 17.55 4.15
N PRO A 52 12.77 17.09 3.22
CA PRO A 52 12.29 17.93 2.12
C PRO A 52 11.49 19.12 2.62
N SER A 53 11.48 20.21 1.85
CA SER A 53 10.65 21.38 2.17
C SER A 53 9.15 21.04 2.12
N ALA A 54 8.42 21.46 3.15
CA ALA A 54 6.95 21.43 3.16
C ALA A 54 6.37 22.43 2.13
N PRO A 55 5.13 22.22 1.64
CA PRO A 55 4.25 21.09 1.94
C PRO A 55 4.62 19.83 1.14
N TRP A 56 4.49 18.64 1.76
CA TRP A 56 4.60 17.35 1.09
C TRP A 56 3.21 16.94 0.60
N ARG A 57 3.05 16.85 -0.72
CA ARG A 57 1.80 16.42 -1.33
C ARG A 57 1.80 14.90 -1.44
N TYR A 58 0.66 14.29 -1.14
CA TYR A 58 0.44 12.87 -1.37
C TYR A 58 -0.02 12.63 -2.81
N THR A 59 0.16 11.41 -3.31
CA THR A 59 -0.13 10.98 -4.68
C THR A 59 -1.41 10.14 -4.77
N ASP A 60 -1.59 9.42 -5.88
CA ASP A 60 -2.71 8.52 -6.09
C ASP A 60 -2.74 7.34 -5.11
N ASP A 61 -1.60 6.94 -4.56
CA ASP A 61 -1.47 5.97 -3.48
C ASP A 61 -2.43 6.28 -2.33
N THR A 62 -2.31 7.47 -1.76
CA THR A 62 -3.18 7.96 -0.69
C THR A 62 -4.61 8.13 -1.16
N VAL A 63 -4.82 8.74 -2.33
CA VAL A 63 -6.17 9.03 -2.83
C VAL A 63 -6.97 7.73 -2.98
N MET A 64 -6.36 6.68 -3.52
CA MET A 64 -6.98 5.38 -3.69
C MET A 64 -7.08 4.60 -2.37
N ALA A 65 -6.11 4.73 -1.45
CA ALA A 65 -6.21 4.14 -0.12
C ALA A 65 -7.41 4.71 0.68
N ILE A 66 -7.68 6.02 0.56
CA ILE A 66 -8.83 6.64 1.20
C ILE A 66 -10.15 6.09 0.64
N ALA A 67 -10.27 5.89 -0.68
CA ALA A 67 -11.47 5.27 -1.28
C ALA A 67 -11.76 3.87 -0.69
N ILE A 68 -10.72 3.08 -0.40
CA ILE A 68 -10.88 1.79 0.28
C ILE A 68 -11.40 2.00 1.71
N ALA A 69 -10.83 2.95 2.43
CA ALA A 69 -11.25 3.26 3.80
C ALA A 69 -12.72 3.74 3.87
N GLU A 70 -13.18 4.54 2.91
CA GLU A 70 -14.59 4.99 2.81
C GLU A 70 -15.56 3.83 2.59
N VAL A 71 -15.19 2.87 1.74
CA VAL A 71 -16.01 1.68 1.47
C VAL A 71 -16.04 0.76 2.70
N LEU A 72 -14.90 0.59 3.38
CA LEU A 72 -14.84 -0.18 4.62
C LEU A 72 -15.65 0.47 5.74
N ASP A 73 -15.55 1.78 5.92
CA ASP A 73 -16.33 2.54 6.92
C ASP A 73 -17.83 2.37 6.69
N ARG A 74 -18.27 2.49 5.42
CA ARG A 74 -19.70 2.43 5.09
C ARG A 74 -20.31 1.02 5.16
N PHE A 75 -19.58 0.01 4.70
CA PHE A 75 -20.15 -1.33 4.47
C PHE A 75 -19.55 -2.42 5.35
N GLY A 76 -18.46 -2.12 6.07
CA GLY A 76 -17.67 -3.10 6.79
C GLY A 76 -17.06 -4.18 5.90
N ALA A 77 -16.99 -3.93 4.59
CA ALA A 77 -16.60 -4.88 3.56
C ALA A 77 -16.17 -4.16 2.28
N VAL A 78 -15.20 -4.71 1.56
CA VAL A 78 -14.91 -4.25 0.18
C VAL A 78 -16.00 -4.75 -0.76
N ILE A 79 -16.77 -3.81 -1.31
CA ILE A 79 -17.79 -4.06 -2.35
C ILE A 79 -17.31 -3.45 -3.68
N PRO A 80 -16.90 -4.27 -4.67
CA PRO A 80 -16.26 -3.78 -5.91
C PRO A 80 -17.00 -2.66 -6.63
N ASP A 81 -18.33 -2.75 -6.79
CA ASP A 81 -19.11 -1.71 -7.49
C ASP A 81 -19.13 -0.38 -6.73
N HIS A 82 -19.09 -0.41 -5.40
CA HIS A 82 -19.00 0.80 -4.59
C HIS A 82 -17.57 1.36 -4.60
N LEU A 83 -16.57 0.48 -4.59
CA LEU A 83 -15.17 0.88 -4.67
C LEU A 83 -14.81 1.49 -6.03
N ALA A 84 -15.31 0.93 -7.13
CA ALA A 84 -15.16 1.49 -8.48
C ALA A 84 -15.71 2.93 -8.55
N ARG A 85 -16.88 3.17 -7.95
CA ARG A 85 -17.48 4.52 -7.86
C ARG A 85 -16.66 5.45 -6.98
N ALA A 86 -16.15 4.98 -5.85
CA ALA A 86 -15.30 5.77 -4.96
C ALA A 86 -13.99 6.18 -5.67
N PHE A 87 -13.33 5.24 -6.36
CA PHE A 87 -12.14 5.53 -7.17
C PHE A 87 -12.43 6.54 -8.27
N ALA A 88 -13.51 6.36 -9.04
CA ALA A 88 -13.88 7.29 -10.10
C ALA A 88 -14.19 8.70 -9.57
N SER A 89 -14.88 8.80 -8.44
CA SER A 89 -15.20 10.08 -7.80
C SER A 89 -13.95 10.82 -7.33
N ARG A 90 -13.02 10.10 -6.68
CA ARG A 90 -11.77 10.70 -6.19
C ARG A 90 -10.83 11.09 -7.33
N PHE A 91 -10.69 10.23 -8.33
CA PHE A 91 -9.97 10.55 -9.56
C PHE A 91 -10.52 11.81 -10.26
N THR A 92 -11.84 11.94 -10.37
CA THR A 92 -12.47 13.11 -11.00
C THR A 92 -12.21 14.39 -10.21
N ALA A 93 -12.17 14.30 -8.88
CA ALA A 93 -11.91 15.45 -8.02
C ALA A 93 -10.43 15.89 -8.08
N GLU A 94 -9.50 14.95 -8.22
CA GLU A 94 -8.06 15.21 -8.16
C GLU A 94 -7.30 14.39 -9.23
N PRO A 95 -7.48 14.65 -10.54
CA PRO A 95 -6.90 13.82 -11.61
C PRO A 95 -5.37 13.95 -11.72
N ASP A 96 -4.80 15.04 -11.19
CA ASP A 96 -3.37 15.38 -11.28
C ASP A 96 -2.55 14.83 -10.10
N ARG A 97 -2.90 13.64 -9.61
CA ARG A 97 -2.31 13.03 -8.41
C ARG A 97 -1.22 11.99 -8.66
N GLY A 98 -0.79 11.79 -9.91
CA GLY A 98 0.32 10.86 -10.23
C GLY A 98 -0.08 9.54 -10.88
N TYR A 99 -1.38 9.32 -11.12
CA TYR A 99 -1.89 8.08 -11.70
C TYR A 99 -1.13 7.62 -12.95
N GLY A 100 -0.62 6.39 -12.92
CA GLY A 100 -0.01 5.75 -14.09
C GLY A 100 -0.98 5.70 -15.29
N GLY A 101 -0.48 5.78 -16.52
CA GLY A 101 -1.31 5.99 -17.72
C GLY A 101 -2.44 4.97 -17.94
N GLY A 102 -2.21 3.70 -17.59
CA GLY A 102 -3.25 2.66 -17.61
C GLY A 102 -4.33 2.89 -16.56
N ALA A 103 -3.94 3.25 -15.33
CA ALA A 103 -4.86 3.58 -14.25
C ALA A 103 -5.66 4.86 -14.59
N PHE A 104 -5.01 5.90 -15.11
CA PHE A 104 -5.67 7.13 -15.55
C PHE A 104 -6.75 6.84 -16.60
N THR A 105 -6.43 6.05 -17.62
CA THR A 105 -7.37 5.67 -18.68
C THR A 105 -8.57 4.89 -18.13
N LEU A 106 -8.31 3.92 -17.24
CA LEU A 106 -9.33 3.13 -16.59
C LEU A 106 -10.23 3.99 -15.70
N LEU A 107 -9.66 4.80 -14.79
CA LEU A 107 -10.44 5.60 -13.85
C LEU A 107 -11.30 6.65 -14.56
N ARG A 108 -10.78 7.23 -15.66
CA ARG A 108 -11.56 8.08 -16.54
C ARG A 108 -12.74 7.35 -17.18
N SER A 109 -12.57 6.10 -17.62
CA SER A 109 -13.68 5.33 -18.20
C SER A 109 -14.72 4.96 -17.13
N LEU A 110 -14.29 4.61 -15.91
CA LEU A 110 -15.20 4.39 -14.78
C LEU A 110 -16.01 5.64 -14.44
N ALA A 111 -15.38 6.82 -14.45
CA ALA A 111 -16.06 8.10 -14.24
C ALA A 111 -17.12 8.39 -15.32
N LEU A 112 -16.95 7.84 -16.53
CA LEU A 112 -17.92 7.90 -17.62
C LEU A 112 -18.95 6.75 -17.58
N GLY A 113 -18.92 5.90 -16.56
CA GLY A 113 -19.89 4.83 -16.33
C GLY A 113 -19.54 3.48 -16.96
N ALA A 114 -18.29 3.28 -17.40
CA ALA A 114 -17.86 1.98 -17.90
C ALA A 114 -17.94 0.89 -16.81
N PRO A 115 -18.37 -0.34 -17.14
CA PRO A 115 -18.33 -1.47 -16.20
C PRO A 115 -16.88 -1.77 -15.80
N TRP A 116 -16.59 -1.73 -14.49
CA TRP A 116 -15.21 -1.84 -14.01
C TRP A 116 -14.54 -3.16 -14.38
N ALA A 117 -15.29 -4.27 -14.37
CA ALA A 117 -14.75 -5.59 -14.64
C ALA A 117 -14.24 -5.70 -16.09
N GLU A 118 -15.00 -5.16 -17.04
CA GLU A 118 -14.62 -5.12 -18.45
C GLU A 118 -13.46 -4.15 -18.68
N ALA A 119 -13.52 -2.96 -18.07
CA ALA A 119 -12.47 -1.95 -18.20
C ALA A 119 -11.13 -2.43 -17.64
N ALA A 120 -11.12 -3.08 -16.48
CA ALA A 120 -9.92 -3.63 -15.85
C ALA A 120 -9.35 -4.82 -16.63
N ALA A 121 -10.21 -5.69 -17.17
CA ALA A 121 -9.80 -6.82 -17.98
C ALA A 121 -9.22 -6.39 -19.33
N ALA A 122 -9.74 -5.31 -19.93
CA ALA A 122 -9.31 -4.82 -21.24
C ALA A 122 -7.91 -4.19 -21.26
N LEU A 123 -7.35 -3.81 -20.10
CA LEU A 123 -5.99 -3.25 -20.03
C LEU A 123 -4.93 -4.25 -20.53
N PHE A 124 -3.86 -3.73 -21.13
CA PHE A 124 -2.71 -4.51 -21.61
C PHE A 124 -3.13 -5.67 -22.53
N ASP A 125 -3.83 -5.33 -23.63
CA ASP A 125 -4.31 -6.28 -24.63
C ASP A 125 -5.15 -7.44 -24.05
N GLY A 126 -5.97 -7.12 -23.03
CA GLY A 126 -6.88 -8.09 -22.41
C GLY A 126 -6.27 -8.92 -21.27
N GLN A 127 -5.01 -8.67 -20.89
CA GLN A 127 -4.34 -9.41 -19.81
C GLN A 127 -4.64 -8.82 -18.42
N GLY A 128 -5.03 -7.54 -18.36
CA GLY A 128 -5.14 -6.78 -17.13
C GLY A 128 -3.79 -6.29 -16.61
N SER A 129 -3.84 -5.32 -15.69
CA SER A 129 -2.63 -4.75 -15.09
C SER A 129 -1.95 -5.68 -14.09
N MET A 130 -0.66 -5.94 -14.27
CA MET A 130 0.25 -6.57 -13.29
C MET A 130 0.83 -5.57 -12.29
N GLY A 131 0.44 -4.31 -12.40
CA GLY A 131 1.08 -3.20 -11.69
C GLY A 131 0.95 -3.25 -10.17
N ASN A 132 1.79 -2.47 -9.50
CA ASN A 132 1.80 -2.33 -8.04
C ASN A 132 0.65 -1.47 -7.49
N GLY A 133 -0.14 -0.79 -8.33
CA GLY A 133 -1.20 0.12 -7.88
C GLY A 133 -2.35 -0.56 -7.09
N GLY A 134 -2.48 -1.88 -7.18
CA GLY A 134 -3.35 -2.66 -6.29
C GLY A 134 -2.76 -2.80 -4.89
N ALA A 135 -1.44 -2.99 -4.80
CA ALA A 135 -0.68 -3.16 -3.57
C ALA A 135 -0.52 -1.85 -2.80
N MET A 136 -0.26 -0.74 -3.49
CA MET A 136 0.00 0.57 -2.88
C MET A 136 -1.10 1.04 -1.91
N ARG A 137 -2.34 0.59 -2.16
CA ARG A 137 -3.55 0.96 -1.44
C ARG A 137 -4.14 -0.16 -0.57
N ALA A 138 -3.48 -1.31 -0.47
CA ALA A 138 -4.10 -2.51 0.12
C ALA A 138 -4.03 -2.59 1.65
N ALA A 139 -3.10 -1.88 2.29
CA ALA A 139 -2.88 -1.95 3.74
C ALA A 139 -4.14 -1.67 4.61
N PRO A 140 -5.04 -0.73 4.25
CA PRO A 140 -6.33 -0.54 4.94
C PRO A 140 -7.21 -1.80 5.02
N VAL A 141 -7.17 -2.67 4.00
CA VAL A 141 -7.92 -3.94 4.01
C VAL A 141 -7.38 -4.86 5.11
N GLY A 142 -6.05 -4.99 5.18
CA GLY A 142 -5.36 -5.73 6.24
C GLY A 142 -5.67 -5.20 7.63
N ALA A 143 -5.60 -3.89 7.80
CA ALA A 143 -5.91 -3.23 9.08
C ALA A 143 -7.34 -3.53 9.56
N TYR A 144 -8.31 -3.52 8.65
CA TYR A 144 -9.72 -3.75 8.97
C TYR A 144 -10.01 -5.21 9.34
N PHE A 145 -9.47 -6.16 8.57
CA PHE A 145 -9.70 -7.60 8.74
C PHE A 145 -8.61 -8.31 9.55
N ALA A 146 -7.77 -7.57 10.28
CA ALA A 146 -6.74 -8.12 11.14
C ALA A 146 -7.29 -9.23 12.05
N GLY A 147 -6.62 -10.39 12.05
CA GLY A 147 -7.06 -11.60 12.77
C GLY A 147 -7.78 -12.62 11.89
N ASP A 148 -8.11 -12.29 10.63
CA ASP A 148 -8.81 -13.16 9.70
C ASP A 148 -8.11 -13.16 8.31
N PRO A 149 -7.09 -14.02 8.11
CA PRO A 149 -6.35 -14.09 6.86
C PRO A 149 -7.21 -14.43 5.64
N GLU A 150 -8.25 -15.26 5.81
CA GLU A 150 -9.17 -15.61 4.72
C GLU A 150 -9.97 -14.39 4.25
N ALA A 151 -10.50 -13.60 5.20
CA ALA A 151 -11.18 -12.35 4.88
C ALA A 151 -10.22 -11.32 4.26
N ILE A 152 -8.98 -11.23 4.75
CA ILE A 152 -7.95 -10.35 4.17
C ILE A 152 -7.72 -10.71 2.70
N VAL A 153 -7.45 -11.98 2.39
CA VAL A 153 -7.21 -12.44 1.02
C VAL A 153 -8.41 -12.13 0.12
N ALA A 154 -9.62 -12.50 0.56
CA ALA A 154 -10.83 -12.30 -0.23
C ALA A 154 -11.12 -10.81 -0.52
N HIS A 155 -10.94 -9.93 0.48
CA HIS A 155 -11.21 -8.51 0.30
C HIS A 155 -10.08 -7.77 -0.42
N ALA A 156 -8.82 -8.21 -0.29
CA ALA A 156 -7.71 -7.64 -1.03
C ALA A 156 -7.81 -7.97 -2.54
N GLN A 157 -8.16 -9.21 -2.88
CA GLN A 157 -8.44 -9.60 -4.27
C GLN A 157 -9.59 -8.78 -4.87
N ARG A 158 -10.71 -8.65 -4.16
CA ARG A 158 -11.86 -7.83 -4.58
C ARG A 158 -11.47 -6.36 -4.78
N SER A 159 -10.62 -5.81 -3.92
CA SER A 159 -10.14 -4.42 -4.01
C SER A 159 -9.23 -4.20 -5.22
N ALA A 160 -8.29 -5.13 -5.44
CA ALA A 160 -7.35 -5.06 -6.55
C ALA A 160 -8.05 -5.26 -7.90
N ALA A 161 -8.99 -6.22 -8.00
CA ALA A 161 -9.70 -6.57 -9.23
C ALA A 161 -10.39 -5.38 -9.91
N VAL A 162 -10.78 -4.35 -9.15
CA VAL A 162 -11.40 -3.13 -9.69
C VAL A 162 -10.50 -2.41 -10.72
N THR A 163 -9.18 -2.54 -10.60
CA THR A 163 -8.23 -1.91 -11.55
C THR A 163 -7.12 -2.83 -12.03
N HIS A 164 -6.89 -3.97 -11.38
CA HIS A 164 -5.85 -4.96 -11.67
C HIS A 164 -6.51 -6.33 -11.84
N ALA A 165 -6.97 -6.63 -13.05
CA ALA A 165 -7.57 -7.94 -13.36
C ALA A 165 -6.53 -9.07 -13.41
N HIS A 166 -5.25 -8.76 -13.63
CA HIS A 166 -4.20 -9.77 -13.70
C HIS A 166 -3.90 -10.37 -12.31
N PRO A 167 -3.76 -11.71 -12.19
CA PRO A 167 -3.47 -12.38 -10.91
C PRO A 167 -2.25 -11.84 -10.15
N GLU A 168 -1.16 -11.52 -10.84
CA GLU A 168 0.05 -10.95 -10.20
C GLU A 168 -0.22 -9.58 -9.52
N GLY A 169 -1.00 -8.69 -10.15
CA GLY A 169 -1.37 -7.42 -9.52
C GLY A 169 -2.23 -7.62 -8.26
N GLN A 170 -3.09 -8.64 -8.26
CA GLN A 170 -3.89 -9.03 -7.09
C GLN A 170 -3.03 -9.71 -6.01
N ALA A 171 -2.06 -10.54 -6.39
CA ALA A 171 -1.12 -11.18 -5.47
C ALA A 171 -0.33 -10.16 -4.66
N GLY A 172 0.11 -9.06 -5.29
CA GLY A 172 0.75 -7.94 -4.60
C GLY A 172 -0.17 -7.29 -3.55
N ALA A 173 -1.43 -7.03 -3.89
CA ALA A 173 -2.41 -6.48 -2.95
C ALA A 173 -2.69 -7.41 -1.77
N VAL A 174 -2.82 -8.71 -2.04
CA VAL A 174 -2.98 -9.73 -0.99
C VAL A 174 -1.79 -9.73 -0.04
N ALA A 175 -0.56 -9.73 -0.57
CA ALA A 175 0.65 -9.74 0.25
C ALA A 175 0.74 -8.52 1.18
N VAL A 176 0.50 -7.31 0.66
CA VAL A 176 0.53 -6.07 1.46
C VAL A 176 -0.58 -6.07 2.51
N ALA A 177 -1.79 -6.51 2.17
CA ALA A 177 -2.90 -6.57 3.13
C ALA A 177 -2.63 -7.61 4.24
N LEU A 178 -2.05 -8.77 3.92
CA LEU A 178 -1.64 -9.77 4.92
C LEU A 178 -0.57 -9.22 5.86
N ALA A 179 0.45 -8.54 5.32
CA ALA A 179 1.49 -7.92 6.12
C ALA A 179 0.94 -6.84 7.07
N ALA A 180 0.02 -5.99 6.58
CA ALA A 180 -0.64 -4.98 7.41
C ALA A 180 -1.54 -5.61 8.49
N GLY A 181 -2.28 -6.67 8.16
CA GLY A 181 -3.09 -7.41 9.11
C GLY A 181 -2.26 -8.07 10.22
N TRP A 182 -1.10 -8.63 9.87
CA TRP A 182 -0.15 -9.16 10.84
C TRP A 182 0.44 -8.06 11.73
N ALA A 183 0.87 -6.94 11.14
CA ALA A 183 1.43 -5.79 11.87
C ALA A 183 0.43 -5.22 12.90
N ALA A 184 -0.86 -5.21 12.56
CA ALA A 184 -1.94 -4.78 13.45
C ALA A 184 -2.13 -5.68 14.69
N LEU A 185 -1.75 -6.96 14.62
CA LEU A 185 -1.91 -7.91 15.72
C LEU A 185 -0.70 -7.97 16.65
N VAL A 186 0.50 -7.85 16.09
CA VAL A 186 1.74 -7.96 16.90
C VAL A 186 1.92 -6.76 17.83
N GLY A 187 1.41 -5.59 17.45
CA GLY A 187 1.43 -4.38 18.26
C GLY A 187 2.84 -3.92 18.68
N ALA A 188 2.88 -2.85 19.46
CA ALA A 188 4.12 -2.28 19.97
C ALA A 188 4.77 -3.23 21.01
N GLY A 189 5.81 -3.97 20.63
CA GLY A 189 6.61 -4.78 21.55
C GLY A 189 6.98 -6.18 21.08
N ALA A 190 6.46 -6.65 19.94
CA ALA A 190 6.98 -7.86 19.30
C ALA A 190 8.37 -7.57 18.70
N ARG A 191 9.31 -8.52 18.84
CA ARG A 191 10.63 -8.40 18.17
C ARG A 191 10.42 -8.26 16.66
N PRO A 192 11.20 -7.40 15.96
CA PRO A 192 11.09 -7.22 14.53
C PRO A 192 11.27 -8.56 13.80
N THR A 193 10.57 -8.74 12.68
CA THR A 193 10.72 -9.80 11.65
C THR A 193 10.18 -11.21 11.90
N ALA A 194 10.10 -11.72 13.14
CA ALA A 194 9.81 -13.14 13.36
C ALA A 194 8.35 -13.49 13.00
N GLY A 195 8.13 -13.98 11.77
CA GLY A 195 6.86 -14.54 11.32
C GLY A 195 6.10 -13.71 10.28
N LEU A 196 6.51 -12.48 9.93
CA LEU A 196 5.81 -11.68 8.90
C LEU A 196 5.78 -12.41 7.56
N PHE A 197 6.95 -12.87 7.09
CA PHE A 197 7.05 -13.58 5.82
C PHE A 197 6.34 -14.93 5.86
N GLU A 198 6.43 -15.67 6.96
CA GLU A 198 5.72 -16.94 7.13
C GLU A 198 4.19 -16.74 7.08
N HIS A 199 3.70 -15.71 7.77
CA HIS A 199 2.28 -15.34 7.76
C HIS A 199 1.80 -14.98 6.35
N VAL A 200 2.55 -14.14 5.63
CA VAL A 200 2.20 -13.74 4.25
C VAL A 200 2.25 -14.95 3.31
N LEU A 201 3.35 -15.70 3.28
CA LEU A 201 3.59 -16.78 2.33
C LEU A 201 2.67 -18.00 2.53
N SER A 202 2.19 -18.23 3.75
CA SER A 202 1.28 -19.35 4.07
C SER A 202 -0.15 -19.12 3.58
N ALA A 203 -0.58 -17.86 3.44
CA ALA A 203 -1.91 -17.50 2.95
C ALA A 203 -1.95 -17.16 1.45
N MET A 204 -0.80 -16.99 0.80
CA MET A 204 -0.71 -16.70 -0.63
C MET A 204 -0.75 -17.96 -1.51
N THR A 205 -1.42 -17.85 -2.65
CA THR A 205 -1.33 -18.84 -3.74
C THR A 205 -0.07 -18.64 -4.59
N THR A 206 0.34 -19.67 -5.32
CA THR A 206 1.48 -19.63 -6.25
C THR A 206 1.35 -18.48 -7.25
N SER A 207 2.39 -17.66 -7.35
CA SER A 207 2.51 -16.49 -8.22
C SER A 207 3.99 -16.08 -8.25
N ARG A 208 4.41 -15.35 -9.28
CA ARG A 208 5.78 -14.82 -9.34
C ARG A 208 6.04 -13.82 -8.22
N THR A 209 5.04 -13.01 -7.87
CA THR A 209 5.08 -12.10 -6.72
C THR A 209 5.34 -12.86 -5.41
N ARG A 210 4.65 -13.99 -5.18
CA ARG A 210 4.89 -14.85 -3.99
C ARG A 210 6.32 -15.38 -3.97
N ASP A 211 6.83 -15.86 -5.09
CA ASP A 211 8.18 -16.43 -5.17
C ASP A 211 9.25 -15.38 -4.87
N ARG A 212 9.05 -14.14 -5.36
CA ARG A 212 9.92 -12.99 -5.06
C ARG A 212 9.84 -12.56 -3.60
N ILE A 213 8.67 -12.63 -2.96
CA ILE A 213 8.54 -12.41 -1.50
C ILE A 213 9.29 -13.51 -0.73
N ALA A 214 9.28 -14.76 -1.21
CA ALA A 214 10.07 -15.82 -0.60
C ALA A 214 11.58 -15.60 -0.75
N GLU A 215 12.04 -14.97 -1.84
CA GLU A 215 13.43 -14.51 -1.97
C GLU A 215 13.76 -13.41 -0.96
N ALA A 216 12.88 -12.42 -0.79
CA ALA A 216 13.04 -11.37 0.22
C ALA A 216 13.18 -11.94 1.64
N ALA A 217 12.40 -12.97 1.98
CA ALA A 217 12.47 -13.66 3.26
C ALA A 217 13.81 -14.37 3.53
N ARG A 218 14.58 -14.68 2.48
CA ARG A 218 15.89 -15.37 2.56
C ARG A 218 17.08 -14.41 2.61
N LEU A 219 16.88 -13.11 2.43
CA LEU A 219 17.96 -12.14 2.51
C LEU A 219 18.53 -12.06 3.93
N ALA A 220 19.86 -11.99 4.03
CA ALA A 220 20.56 -11.94 5.29
C ALA A 220 20.14 -10.70 6.12
N PRO A 221 20.12 -10.79 7.47
CA PRO A 221 19.83 -9.65 8.33
C PRO A 221 20.66 -8.41 8.02
N GLU A 222 21.91 -8.59 7.60
CA GLU A 222 22.88 -7.53 7.31
C GLU A 222 22.83 -7.01 5.87
N THR A 223 21.94 -7.55 5.02
CA THR A 223 21.82 -7.10 3.62
C THR A 223 21.53 -5.61 3.57
N ARG A 224 22.32 -4.88 2.77
CA ARG A 224 22.16 -3.44 2.61
C ARG A 224 20.93 -3.12 1.75
N VAL A 225 20.38 -1.91 1.92
CA VAL A 225 19.20 -1.48 1.15
C VAL A 225 19.44 -1.49 -0.36
N ASP A 226 20.60 -1.03 -0.82
CA ASP A 226 20.97 -1.01 -2.24
C ASP A 226 21.09 -2.43 -2.83
N GLU A 227 21.66 -3.36 -2.06
CA GLU A 227 21.73 -4.78 -2.42
C GLU A 227 20.33 -5.41 -2.48
N ALA A 228 19.47 -5.14 -1.49
CA ALA A 228 18.10 -5.63 -1.46
C ALA A 228 17.28 -5.08 -2.62
N ALA A 229 17.37 -3.78 -2.92
CA ALA A 229 16.69 -3.16 -4.05
C ALA A 229 17.17 -3.74 -5.39
N ALA A 230 18.48 -3.98 -5.55
CA ALA A 230 19.03 -4.62 -6.75
C ALA A 230 18.55 -6.07 -6.92
N ALA A 231 18.44 -6.83 -5.83
CA ALA A 231 18.01 -8.22 -5.86
C ALA A 231 16.49 -8.39 -6.06
N LEU A 232 15.70 -7.55 -5.39
CA LEU A 232 14.24 -7.69 -5.29
C LEU A 232 13.46 -6.81 -6.26
N GLY A 233 14.07 -5.73 -6.76
CA GLY A 233 13.36 -4.63 -7.42
C GLY A 233 12.81 -3.65 -6.39
N SER A 234 12.82 -2.36 -6.72
CA SER A 234 12.24 -1.28 -5.91
C SER A 234 11.12 -0.52 -6.64
N GLY A 235 10.43 -1.21 -7.55
CA GLY A 235 9.28 -0.69 -8.30
C GLY A 235 9.62 0.06 -9.58
N GLN A 236 10.88 0.00 -10.05
CA GLN A 236 11.28 0.65 -11.31
C GLN A 236 10.47 0.16 -12.53
N GLN A 237 9.95 -1.08 -12.46
CA GLN A 237 9.10 -1.65 -13.51
C GLN A 237 7.60 -1.39 -13.26
N VAL A 238 7.25 -0.78 -12.13
CA VAL A 238 5.87 -0.53 -11.68
C VAL A 238 5.06 -1.84 -11.57
N LEU A 239 5.73 -2.98 -11.38
CA LEU A 239 5.13 -4.31 -11.24
C LEU A 239 5.01 -4.71 -9.78
N ALA A 240 3.97 -5.47 -9.44
CA ALA A 240 3.80 -6.01 -8.08
C ALA A 240 5.03 -6.84 -7.64
N GLU A 241 5.53 -7.72 -8.50
CA GLU A 241 6.69 -8.59 -8.26
C GLU A 241 8.05 -7.86 -8.16
N ASP A 242 8.10 -6.61 -8.62
CA ASP A 242 9.28 -5.73 -8.58
C ASP A 242 9.18 -4.68 -7.46
N THR A 243 8.05 -4.60 -6.75
CA THR A 243 7.78 -3.56 -5.74
C THR A 243 7.55 -4.17 -4.36
N VAL A 244 6.60 -5.11 -4.28
CA VAL A 244 6.11 -5.66 -3.02
C VAL A 244 7.18 -6.44 -2.24
N PRO A 245 8.04 -7.26 -2.87
CA PRO A 245 9.08 -7.97 -2.12
C PRO A 245 10.03 -7.04 -1.36
N PHE A 246 10.49 -5.96 -1.99
CA PHE A 246 11.34 -4.96 -1.35
C PHE A 246 10.59 -4.18 -0.26
N ALA A 247 9.34 -3.77 -0.51
CA ALA A 247 8.55 -3.09 0.49
C ALA A 247 8.31 -3.95 1.74
N LEU A 248 7.99 -5.23 1.59
CA LEU A 248 7.85 -6.14 2.75
C LEU A 248 9.18 -6.39 3.47
N TRP A 249 10.28 -6.48 2.72
CA TRP A 249 11.61 -6.56 3.30
C TRP A 249 11.93 -5.31 4.14
N ALA A 250 11.79 -4.12 3.57
CA ALA A 250 12.06 -2.86 4.25
C ALA A 250 11.16 -2.67 5.49
N ALA A 251 9.87 -2.94 5.37
CA ALA A 251 8.95 -2.92 6.51
C ALA A 251 9.40 -3.87 7.62
N SER A 252 9.77 -5.11 7.27
CA SER A 252 10.17 -6.11 8.26
C SER A 252 11.38 -5.68 9.10
N ARG A 253 12.31 -4.90 8.52
CA ARG A 253 13.53 -4.43 9.20
C ARG A 253 13.27 -3.34 10.23
N HIS A 254 12.17 -2.60 10.11
CA HIS A 254 11.92 -1.36 10.85
C HIS A 254 10.47 -1.25 11.35
N LEU A 255 9.83 -2.37 11.70
CA LEU A 255 8.43 -2.40 12.14
C LEU A 255 8.14 -1.55 13.40
N ASP A 256 9.15 -1.28 14.21
CA ASP A 256 9.10 -0.53 15.45
C ASP A 256 9.55 0.94 15.31
N ASP A 257 10.12 1.33 14.17
CA ASP A 257 10.63 2.67 13.89
C ASP A 257 10.14 3.18 12.54
N PHE A 258 9.08 4.00 12.57
CA PHE A 258 8.50 4.56 11.36
C PHE A 258 9.47 5.46 10.59
N GLU A 259 10.23 6.30 11.30
CA GLU A 259 11.13 7.25 10.63
C GLU A 259 12.27 6.50 9.94
N GLU A 260 12.89 5.54 10.64
CA GLU A 260 13.94 4.70 10.03
C GLU A 260 13.40 3.90 8.85
N ALA A 261 12.19 3.33 8.96
CA ALA A 261 11.56 2.62 7.87
C ALA A 261 11.42 3.48 6.61
N MET A 262 11.03 4.75 6.75
CA MET A 262 10.86 5.65 5.61
C MET A 262 12.20 6.01 4.96
N TRP A 263 13.22 6.35 5.76
CA TRP A 263 14.56 6.65 5.24
C TRP A 263 15.19 5.44 4.54
N ALA A 264 15.10 4.25 5.15
CA ALA A 264 15.60 3.01 4.56
C ALA A 264 14.87 2.65 3.27
N THR A 265 13.54 2.81 3.22
CA THR A 265 12.74 2.50 2.02
C THR A 265 13.08 3.45 0.87
N ALA A 266 13.12 4.76 1.12
CA ALA A 266 13.45 5.75 0.09
C ALA A 266 14.87 5.58 -0.48
N LEU A 267 15.81 5.05 0.32
CA LEU A 267 17.17 4.75 -0.13
C LEU A 267 17.24 3.61 -1.17
N GLY A 268 16.20 2.78 -1.27
CA GLY A 268 16.04 1.79 -2.33
C GLY A 268 15.76 2.38 -3.72
N LEU A 269 15.49 3.69 -3.78
CA LEU A 269 15.13 4.41 -4.99
C LEU A 269 13.94 3.74 -5.71
N GLY A 270 13.88 3.81 -7.04
CA GLY A 270 12.77 3.28 -7.82
C GLY A 270 11.48 4.07 -7.59
N ASP A 271 10.40 3.35 -7.28
CA ASP A 271 9.05 3.84 -7.08
C ASP A 271 8.85 4.22 -5.60
N ARG A 272 9.42 5.37 -5.24
CA ARG A 272 9.69 5.73 -3.84
C ARG A 272 8.44 6.10 -3.06
N ASP A 273 7.49 6.81 -3.68
CA ASP A 273 6.16 7.07 -3.13
C ASP A 273 5.44 5.75 -2.84
N THR A 274 5.36 4.85 -3.82
CA THR A 274 4.65 3.56 -3.68
C THR A 274 5.26 2.65 -2.63
N THR A 275 6.58 2.46 -2.67
CA THR A 275 7.26 1.62 -1.68
C THR A 275 7.13 2.22 -0.27
N CYS A 276 7.28 3.54 -0.11
CA CYS A 276 7.09 4.20 1.18
C CYS A 276 5.62 4.18 1.65
N ALA A 277 4.65 4.26 0.75
CA ALA A 277 3.23 4.15 1.07
C ALA A 277 2.88 2.76 1.64
N ILE A 278 3.36 1.70 0.98
CA ILE A 278 3.20 0.31 1.44
C ILE A 278 3.85 0.13 2.81
N VAL A 279 5.11 0.53 2.96
CA VAL A 279 5.86 0.38 4.21
C VAL A 279 5.20 1.20 5.32
N GLY A 280 4.82 2.45 5.03
CA GLY A 280 4.20 3.36 6.00
C GLY A 280 2.88 2.82 6.52
N GLY A 281 2.03 2.26 5.65
CA GLY A 281 0.78 1.63 6.05
C GLY A 281 0.96 0.41 6.96
N ILE A 282 2.01 -0.38 6.74
CA ILE A 282 2.34 -1.56 7.55
C ILE A 282 2.95 -1.14 8.90
N VAL A 283 4.02 -0.34 8.87
CA VAL A 283 4.80 0.04 10.06
C VAL A 283 3.96 0.89 11.03
N ALA A 284 3.09 1.75 10.51
CA ALA A 284 2.19 2.53 11.36
C ALA A 284 1.23 1.67 12.19
N LEU A 285 0.95 0.42 11.82
CA LEU A 285 0.11 -0.49 12.60
C LEU A 285 0.89 -1.18 13.74
N ALA A 286 2.15 -1.53 13.50
CA ALA A 286 3.00 -2.23 14.47
C ALA A 286 3.66 -1.30 15.50
N ALA A 287 4.06 -0.09 15.08
CA ALA A 287 4.74 0.85 15.96
C ALA A 287 3.85 1.29 17.14
N PRO A 288 4.38 1.90 18.22
CA PRO A 288 3.56 2.61 19.22
C PRO A 288 2.77 3.78 18.58
N THR A 289 1.59 4.12 19.09
CA THR A 289 0.75 5.21 18.53
C THR A 289 1.47 6.56 18.44
N ALA A 290 2.44 6.81 19.33
CA ALA A 290 3.27 8.02 19.33
C ALA A 290 4.39 8.02 18.25
N ALA A 291 4.47 7.00 17.39
CA ALA A 291 5.60 6.81 16.49
C ALA A 291 5.53 7.60 15.17
N LEU A 292 4.37 8.15 14.77
CA LEU A 292 4.31 9.00 13.57
C LEU A 292 4.87 10.39 13.90
N PRO A 293 5.94 10.87 13.24
CA PRO A 293 6.57 12.13 13.61
C PRO A 293 5.63 13.33 13.38
N ALA A 294 5.28 14.05 14.45
CA ALA A 294 4.35 15.20 14.37
C ALA A 294 4.82 16.27 13.37
N ARG A 295 6.14 16.49 13.27
CA ARG A 295 6.76 17.38 12.28
C ARG A 295 6.48 16.95 10.83
N TRP A 296 6.40 15.65 10.56
CA TRP A 296 6.14 15.13 9.24
C TRP A 296 4.65 15.19 8.93
N ILE A 297 3.79 14.88 9.90
CA ILE A 297 2.33 15.07 9.78
C ILE A 297 2.00 16.52 9.43
N ALA A 298 2.68 17.49 10.06
CA ALA A 298 2.52 18.91 9.76
C ALA A 298 3.11 19.33 8.40
N ALA A 299 4.09 18.60 7.88
CA ALA A 299 4.68 18.84 6.56
C ALA A 299 3.82 18.27 5.43
N ARG A 300 3.20 17.10 5.64
CA ARG A 300 2.22 16.50 4.74
C ARG A 300 1.00 17.40 4.63
N GLU A 301 0.47 17.56 3.41
CA GLU A 301 -0.82 18.22 3.23
C GLU A 301 -1.92 17.48 4.04
N PRO A 302 -2.96 18.21 4.51
CA PRO A 302 -4.00 17.60 5.33
C PRO A 302 -4.79 16.58 4.51
N LEU A 303 -5.12 15.44 5.12
CA LEU A 303 -6.03 14.48 4.52
C LEU A 303 -7.45 15.05 4.49
N PRO A 304 -8.24 14.79 3.42
CA PRO A 304 -9.65 15.12 3.42
C PRO A 304 -10.36 14.31 4.52
N SER A 305 -11.46 14.83 5.05
CA SER A 305 -12.33 14.03 5.91
C SER A 305 -12.95 12.89 5.10
N TRP A 306 -12.88 11.68 5.64
CA TRP A 306 -13.53 10.49 5.09
C TRP A 306 -14.17 9.74 6.26
N GLY A 307 -15.50 9.60 6.24
CA GLY A 307 -16.31 9.14 7.37
C GLY A 307 -17.36 10.17 7.77
#